data_AF-A0A954Z3T4-F1
#
_entry.id   AF-A0A954Z3T4-F1
#
_cell.length_a   1.000
_cell.length_b   1.000
_cell.length_c   1.000
_cell.angle_alpha   90.00
_cell.angle_beta   90.00
_cell.angle_gamma   90.00
#
_symmetry.space_group_name_H-M   'P 1'
#
loop_
_entity.id
_entity.type
_entity.pdbx_description
1 polymer ?
#
loop_
_entity_poly.entity_id
_entity_poly.type
_entity_poly.pdbx_seq_one_letter_code
_entity_poly.pdbx_strand_id
1 'polypeptide(L)'
;MQHETRHRRLRRLIAEGTIQIPGAFNALVARTIEKAGFPAIYISGAGLSNAVFGLPDVGLFTMTEAVEHAARIVRATTLPVIVDGDTGFGDAINAA
;
A
#
# COMPACT_ATOMS: atom_id res chain seq x y z
N MET A 1 -4.43 22.58 -17.04
CA MET A 1 -3.80 21.24 -17.00
C MET A 1 -4.51 20.40 -15.95
N GLN A 2 -5.26 19.36 -16.33
CA GLN A 2 -5.85 18.45 -15.34
C GLN A 2 -4.74 17.62 -14.71
N HIS A 3 -4.57 17.69 -13.38
CA HIS A 3 -3.66 16.80 -12.67
C HIS A 3 -4.17 15.36 -12.76
N GLU A 4 -3.33 14.45 -13.24
CA GLU A 4 -3.63 13.02 -13.23
C GLU A 4 -3.71 12.50 -11.78
N THR A 5 -4.78 11.79 -11.44
CA THR A 5 -4.95 11.19 -10.11
C THR A 5 -4.04 9.96 -9.96
N ARG A 6 -3.64 9.64 -8.73
CA ARG A 6 -2.78 8.46 -8.46
C ARG A 6 -3.37 7.15 -8.99
N HIS A 7 -4.68 6.94 -8.87
CA HIS A 7 -5.34 5.74 -9.38
C HIS A 7 -5.36 5.67 -10.92
N ARG A 8 -5.50 6.80 -11.63
CA ARG A 8 -5.42 6.84 -13.10
C ARG A 8 -4.00 6.54 -13.57
N ARG A 9 -3.01 7.13 -12.90
CA ARG A 9 -1.58 6.84 -13.15
C ARG A 9 -1.27 5.36 -13.01
N LEU A 10 -1.73 4.71 -11.94
CA LEU A 10 -1.53 3.26 -11.75
C LEU A 10 -2.18 2.45 -12.88
N ARG A 11 -3.44 2.75 -13.23
CA ARG A 11 -4.16 2.06 -14.32
C ARG A 11 -3.45 2.17 -15.66
N ARG A 12 -2.92 3.35 -15.99
CA ARG A 12 -2.10 3.55 -17.20
C ARG A 12 -0.84 2.69 -17.16
N LEU A 13 -0.06 2.77 -16.07
CA LEU A 13 1.20 2.05 -15.95
C LEU A 13 1.05 0.53 -16.13
N ILE A 14 0.02 -0.08 -15.54
CA ILE A 14 -0.23 -1.52 -15.67
C ILE A 14 -0.81 -1.92 -17.04
N ALA A 15 -1.43 -0.98 -17.76
CA ALA A 15 -1.91 -1.20 -19.12
C ALA A 15 -0.77 -1.10 -20.15
N GLU A 16 0.27 -0.31 -19.87
CA GLU A 16 1.46 -0.17 -20.71
C GLU A 16 2.44 -1.35 -20.57
N GLY A 17 2.39 -2.07 -19.44
CA GLY A 17 3.16 -3.30 -19.24
C GLY A 17 3.32 -3.70 -17.78
N THR A 18 4.17 -4.69 -17.54
CA THR A 18 4.53 -5.11 -16.18
C THR A 18 5.43 -4.06 -15.52
N ILE A 19 5.06 -3.63 -14.32
CA ILE A 19 5.83 -2.71 -13.50
C ILE A 19 6.28 -3.37 -12.20
N GLN A 20 7.46 -2.98 -11.70
CA GLN A 20 7.91 -3.38 -10.37
C GLN A 20 7.29 -2.47 -9.31
N ILE A 21 6.74 -3.08 -8.26
CA ILE A 21 6.06 -2.39 -7.16
C ILE A 21 6.65 -2.87 -5.83
N PRO A 22 7.69 -2.19 -5.29
CA PRO A 22 8.31 -2.61 -4.04
C PRO A 22 7.41 -2.42 -2.83
N GLY A 23 7.58 -3.28 -1.82
CA GLY A 23 6.86 -3.24 -0.56
C GLY A 23 7.38 -2.15 0.39
N ALA A 24 6.48 -1.34 0.97
CA ALA A 24 6.78 -0.39 2.04
C ALA A 24 5.95 -0.70 3.29
N PHE A 25 6.62 -1.06 4.38
CA PHE A 25 5.99 -1.25 5.69
C PHE A 25 5.97 0.04 6.54
N ASN A 26 6.65 1.11 6.12
CA ASN A 26 6.60 2.42 6.76
C ASN A 26 6.89 3.59 5.80
N ALA A 27 6.69 4.82 6.29
CA ALA A 27 6.85 6.06 5.53
C ALA A 27 8.29 6.32 5.03
N LEU A 28 9.31 5.88 5.79
CA LEU A 28 10.70 6.04 5.38
C LEU A 28 11.00 5.19 4.14
N VAL A 29 10.60 3.92 4.16
CA VAL A 29 10.78 2.98 3.04
C VAL A 29 10.05 3.48 1.80
N ALA A 30 8.83 4.00 1.94
CA ALA A 30 8.08 4.60 0.83
C ALA A 30 8.83 5.76 0.16
N ARG A 31 9.40 6.68 0.94
CA ARG A 31 10.22 7.77 0.39
C ARG A 31 11.49 7.27 -0.29
N THR A 32 12.09 6.20 0.22
CA THR A 32 13.26 5.57 -0.40
C THR A 32 12.90 4.94 -1.75
N ILE A 33 11.76 4.25 -1.84
CA ILE A 33 11.26 3.66 -3.09
C ILE A 33 10.99 4.75 -4.13
N GLU A 34 10.37 5.86 -3.74
CA GLU A 34 10.13 7.01 -4.63
C GLU A 34 11.44 7.63 -5.11
N LYS A 35 12.42 7.85 -4.21
CA LYS A 35 13.74 8.35 -4.58
C LYS A 35 14.52 7.42 -5.51
N ALA A 36 14.29 6.11 -5.40
CA ALA A 36 14.88 5.11 -6.29
C ALA A 36 14.22 5.06 -7.68
N GLY A 37 13.15 5.83 -7.92
CA GLY A 37 12.53 5.98 -9.23
C GLY A 37 11.48 4.92 -9.57
N PHE A 38 11.02 4.14 -8.59
CA PHE A 38 9.95 3.16 -8.83
C PHE A 38 8.60 3.85 -9.11
N PRO A 39 7.73 3.24 -9.93
CA PRO A 39 6.52 3.90 -10.39
C PRO A 39 5.35 3.82 -9.40
N ALA A 40 5.38 2.89 -8.44
CA ALA A 40 4.33 2.66 -7.44
C ALA A 40 4.89 1.94 -6.19
N ILE A 41 4.09 1.88 -5.13
CA ILE A 41 4.41 1.20 -3.86
C ILE A 41 3.31 0.19 -3.52
N TYR A 42 3.71 -0.91 -2.89
CA TYR A 42 2.80 -1.90 -2.32
C TYR A 42 2.92 -1.88 -0.79
N ILE A 43 1.81 -2.02 -0.08
CA ILE A 43 1.77 -2.24 1.37
C ILE A 43 1.22 -3.65 1.55
N SER A 44 2.05 -4.56 2.02
CA SER A 44 1.72 -5.97 2.24
C SER A 44 1.10 -6.20 3.62
N GLY A 45 0.11 -7.10 3.73
CA GLY A 45 -0.45 -7.56 5.00
C GLY A 45 0.64 -8.18 5.89
N ALA A 46 1.36 -9.18 5.38
CA ALA A 46 2.56 -9.74 6.02
C ALA A 46 3.60 -8.66 6.38
N GLY A 47 3.86 -7.71 5.49
CA GLY A 47 4.78 -6.60 5.75
C GLY A 47 4.39 -5.78 6.99
N LEU A 48 3.09 -5.52 7.17
CA LEU A 48 2.57 -4.87 8.37
C LEU A 48 2.63 -5.81 9.58
N SER A 49 2.08 -7.03 9.48
CA SER A 49 2.10 -8.05 10.52
C SER A 49 3.50 -8.22 11.13
N ASN A 50 4.49 -8.53 10.29
CA ASN A 50 5.83 -8.86 10.74
C ASN A 50 6.66 -7.64 11.14
N ALA A 51 6.71 -6.60 10.31
CA ALA A 51 7.66 -5.50 10.50
C ALA A 51 7.11 -4.33 11.34
N VAL A 52 5.79 -4.23 11.51
CA VAL A 52 5.15 -3.18 12.30
C VAL A 52 4.65 -3.72 13.63
N PHE A 53 3.92 -4.84 13.62
CA PHE A 53 3.28 -5.37 14.83
C PHE A 53 4.07 -6.50 15.50
N GLY A 54 5.06 -7.10 14.81
CA GLY A 54 5.80 -8.24 15.33
C GLY A 54 4.92 -9.50 15.47
N LEU A 55 3.90 -9.63 14.63
CA LEU A 55 2.90 -10.69 14.63
C LEU A 55 3.07 -11.62 13.41
N PRO A 56 2.61 -12.88 13.49
CA PRO A 56 2.43 -13.71 12.30
C PRO A 56 1.29 -13.18 11.43
N ASP A 57 1.38 -13.43 10.12
CA ASP A 57 0.38 -12.97 9.15
C ASP A 57 -0.85 -13.89 9.13
N VAL A 58 -1.68 -13.76 10.17
CA VAL A 58 -2.87 -14.60 10.40
C VAL A 58 -4.10 -13.77 10.83
N GLY A 59 -4.14 -12.49 10.45
CA GLY A 59 -5.29 -11.60 10.68
C GLY A 59 -5.46 -11.12 12.12
N LEU A 60 -4.35 -10.83 12.82
CA LEU A 60 -4.38 -10.43 14.24
C LEU A 60 -4.52 -8.91 14.46
N PHE A 61 -4.11 -8.09 13.49
CA PHE A 61 -4.32 -6.64 13.57
C PHE A 61 -5.66 -6.24 12.95
N THR A 62 -6.19 -5.10 13.40
CA THR A 62 -7.51 -4.59 13.03
C THR A 62 -7.46 -3.77 11.73
N MET A 63 -8.62 -3.62 11.07
CA MET A 63 -8.75 -2.73 9.92
C MET A 63 -8.31 -1.29 10.22
N THR A 64 -8.63 -0.78 11.42
CA THR A 64 -8.26 0.58 11.84
C THR A 64 -6.74 0.74 11.91
N GLU A 65 -6.04 -0.24 12.48
CA GLU A 65 -4.58 -0.25 12.52
C GLU A 65 -3.99 -0.31 11.10
N ALA A 66 -4.55 -1.15 10.23
CA ALA A 66 -4.16 -1.24 8.82
C ALA A 66 -4.26 0.12 8.11
N VAL A 67 -5.44 0.75 8.19
CA VAL A 67 -5.75 2.01 7.52
C VAL A 67 -4.89 3.14 8.07
N GLU A 68 -4.67 3.19 9.39
CA GLU A 68 -3.83 4.22 10.00
C GLU A 68 -2.38 4.13 9.51
N HIS A 69 -1.82 2.91 9.47
CA HIS A 69 -0.48 2.68 8.97
C HIS A 69 -0.37 2.99 7.47
N ALA A 70 -1.32 2.54 6.66
CA ALA A 70 -1.38 2.84 5.24
C ALA A 70 -1.47 4.36 4.99
N ALA A 71 -2.28 5.08 5.76
CA ALA A 71 -2.44 6.53 5.62
C ALA A 71 -1.13 7.28 5.91
N ARG A 72 -0.33 6.83 6.89
CA ARG A 72 1.00 7.40 7.17
C ARG A 72 1.96 7.21 5.98
N ILE A 73 1.92 6.05 5.32
CA ILE A 73 2.72 5.75 4.13
C ILE A 73 2.26 6.58 2.93
N VAL A 74 0.96 6.62 2.65
CA VAL A 74 0.36 7.35 1.52
C VAL A 74 0.64 8.85 1.58
N ARG A 75 0.67 9.45 2.79
CA ARG A 75 1.03 10.85 3.00
C ARG A 75 2.51 11.15 2.76
N ALA A 76 3.39 10.15 2.83
CA ALA A 76 4.83 10.33 2.72
C ALA A 76 5.34 10.32 1.27
N THR A 77 4.50 9.98 0.29
CA THR A 77 4.88 9.80 -1.11
C THR A 77 3.87 10.43 -2.07
N THR A 78 4.31 10.78 -3.28
CA THR A 78 3.42 11.16 -4.38
C THR A 78 3.01 10.00 -5.29
N LEU A 79 3.64 8.83 -5.12
CA LEU A 79 3.38 7.65 -5.93
C LEU A 79 1.99 7.05 -5.66
N PRO A 80 1.42 6.33 -6.64
CA PRO A 80 0.33 5.40 -6.37
C PRO A 80 0.75 4.34 -5.36
N VAL A 81 -0.17 4.00 -4.45
CA VAL A 81 0.04 3.00 -3.41
C VAL A 81 -1.08 1.97 -3.50
N ILE A 82 -0.71 0.70 -3.56
CA ILE A 82 -1.62 -0.44 -3.46
C ILE A 82 -1.51 -0.97 -2.03
N VAL A 83 -2.64 -1.18 -1.38
CA VAL A 83 -2.71 -1.73 -0.02
C VAL A 83 -3.34 -3.10 -0.08
N ASP A 84 -2.70 -4.08 0.52
CA ASP A 84 -3.26 -5.39 0.78
C ASP A 84 -4.43 -5.27 1.77
N GLY A 85 -5.63 -5.64 1.33
CA GLY A 85 -6.85 -5.55 2.11
C GLY A 85 -7.18 -6.83 2.89
N ASP A 86 -6.25 -7.79 2.92
CA ASP A 86 -6.46 -9.15 3.41
C ASP A 86 -7.77 -9.74 2.86
N THR A 87 -8.57 -10.37 3.72
CA THR A 87 -9.91 -10.88 3.40
C THR A 87 -11.01 -9.86 3.72
N GLY A 88 -10.68 -8.58 3.91
CA GLY A 88 -11.65 -7.53 4.23
C GLY A 88 -11.98 -7.36 5.71
N PHE A 89 -11.14 -7.87 6.62
CA PHE A 89 -11.23 -7.65 8.08
C PHE A 89 -12.59 -8.02 8.72
N GLY A 90 -13.28 -9.01 8.16
CA GLY A 90 -14.57 -9.48 8.64
C GLY A 90 -15.32 -10.27 7.57
N ASP A 91 -16.60 -9.97 7.39
CA ASP A 91 -17.45 -10.57 6.36
C ASP A 91 -17.58 -9.68 5.10
N ALA A 92 -18.52 -10.04 4.21
CA ALA A 92 -18.77 -9.29 2.99
C ALA A 92 -19.24 -7.84 3.21
N ILE A 93 -19.88 -7.53 4.34
CA ILE A 93 -20.30 -6.17 4.70
C ILE A 93 -19.09 -5.37 5.15
N ASN A 94 -18.13 -5.99 5.84
CA ASN A 94 -16.88 -5.33 6.20
C ASN A 94 -16.00 -5.03 4.97
N ALA A 95 -16.03 -5.90 3.97
CA ALA A 95 -15.22 -5.79 2.76
C ALA A 95 -15.79 -4.87 1.66
N ALA A 96 -17.06 -4.48 1.75
CA ALA A 96 -17.82 -3.79 0.70
C ALA A 96 -17.42 -2.32 0.44
#